data_AF-A0A062V9T0-F1
#
_entry.id   AF-A0A062V9T0-F1
#
_cell.length_a   1.000
_cell.length_b   1.000
_cell.length_c   1.000
_cell.angle_alpha   90.00
_cell.angle_beta   90.00
_cell.angle_gamma   90.00
#
_symmetry.space_group_name_H-M   'P 1'
#
loop_
_entity.id
_entity.type
_entity.pdbx_description
1 polymer ?
#
loop_
_entity_poly.entity_id
_entity_poly.type
_entity_poly.pdbx_seq_one_letter_code
_entity_poly.pdbx_strand_id
1 'polypeptide(L)'
;MKTLWITNVGSHAWLMNRPDSDIDIFTAFIVPSRDILSGRNHGGVSHCSGNTINRVLLFGINLLNGNGYEFKPVTNQTPDDVKALLEEFDKSTATSKLPEKTNPEPFREYLLDLRMRELNETL
;
A
#
# COMPACT_ATOMS: atom_id res chain seq x y z
N MET A 1 -10.83 7.85 7.09
CA MET A 1 -9.36 7.68 7.04
C MET A 1 -8.82 7.78 8.45
N LYS A 2 -8.09 6.76 8.92
CA LYS A 2 -7.37 6.79 10.20
C LYS A 2 -5.88 6.73 9.93
N THR A 3 -5.16 7.82 10.21
CA THR A 3 -3.70 7.82 10.15
C THR A 3 -3.14 6.93 11.26
N LEU A 4 -2.27 5.99 10.90
CA LEU A 4 -1.59 5.11 11.84
C LEU A 4 -0.21 5.64 12.22
N TRP A 5 0.52 6.14 11.23
CA TRP A 5 1.90 6.53 11.40
C TRP A 5 2.32 7.53 10.33
N ILE A 6 3.17 8.48 10.70
CA ILE A 6 3.79 9.45 9.81
C ILE A 6 5.26 9.49 10.17
N THR A 7 6.13 9.47 9.15
CA THR A 7 7.56 9.75 9.32
C THR A 7 8.06 10.61 8.18
N ASN A 8 9.13 11.36 8.44
CA ASN A 8 9.97 11.87 7.37
C ASN A 8 10.69 10.69 6.71
N VAL A 9 10.82 10.77 5.39
CA VAL A 9 11.66 9.91 4.56
C VAL A 9 12.58 10.79 3.71
N GLY A 10 13.37 10.19 2.83
CA GLY A 10 14.27 10.94 1.96
C GLY A 10 15.41 11.62 2.72
N SER A 11 15.96 12.69 2.14
CA SER A 11 17.19 13.34 2.62
C SER A 11 17.09 13.84 4.07
N HIS A 12 15.91 14.28 4.48
CA HIS A 12 15.62 14.75 5.83
C HIS A 12 15.60 13.63 6.88
N ALA A 13 15.27 12.38 6.50
CA ALA A 13 15.36 11.25 7.42
C ALA A 13 16.81 10.86 7.74
N TRP A 14 17.71 11.10 6.79
CA TRP A 14 19.13 10.73 6.88
C TRP A 14 20.05 11.90 7.23
N LEU A 15 19.51 13.09 7.51
CA LEU A 15 20.27 14.33 7.73
C LEU A 15 21.24 14.67 6.57
N MET A 16 20.89 14.22 5.37
CA MET A 16 21.60 14.52 4.12
C MET A 16 20.92 15.64 3.34
N ASN A 17 20.00 16.36 3.98
CA ASN A 17 19.25 17.45 3.38
C ASN A 17 20.11 18.72 3.23
N ARG A 18 19.86 19.46 2.16
CA ARG A 18 20.39 20.80 1.90
C ARG A 18 19.33 21.84 2.28
N PRO A 19 19.70 23.14 2.41
CA PRO A 19 18.73 24.19 2.74
C PRO A 19 17.56 24.31 1.75
N ASP A 20 17.74 23.85 0.52
CA ASP A 20 16.75 23.82 -0.57
C ASP A 20 16.06 22.46 -0.75
N SER A 21 16.38 21.47 0.09
CA SER A 21 15.75 20.15 0.00
C SER A 21 14.29 20.19 0.46
N ASP A 22 13.45 19.43 -0.23
CA ASP A 22 12.08 19.16 0.16
C ASP A 22 11.98 18.11 1.27
N ILE A 23 10.85 18.10 1.96
CA ILE A 23 10.56 17.14 3.03
C ILE A 23 9.61 16.09 2.46
N ASP A 24 10.14 14.90 2.23
CA ASP A 24 9.33 13.74 1.90
C ASP A 24 8.69 13.16 3.16
N ILE A 25 7.38 12.93 3.11
CA ILE A 25 6.63 12.37 4.23
C ILE A 25 6.03 11.03 3.79
N PHE A 26 6.36 9.96 4.53
CA PHE A 26 5.63 8.71 4.45
C PHE A 26 4.50 8.72 5.48
N THR A 27 3.28 8.47 5.01
CA THR A 27 2.11 8.32 5.87
C THR A 27 1.50 6.95 5.68
N ALA A 28 1.39 6.17 6.74
CA ALA A 28 0.57 4.98 6.80
C ALA A 28 -0.81 5.33 7.34
N PHE A 29 -1.87 4.95 6.63
CA PHE A 29 -3.25 5.12 7.06
C PHE A 29 -4.08 3.87 6.77
N ILE A 30 -5.12 3.66 7.57
CA ILE A 30 -6.21 2.72 7.29
C ILE A 30 -7.34 3.48 6.63
N VAL A 31 -7.77 2.97 5.48
CA VAL A 31 -8.94 3.43 4.74
C VAL A 31 -9.67 2.20 4.20
N PRO A 32 -11.00 2.27 4.00
CA PRO A 32 -11.72 1.22 3.31
C PRO A 32 -11.13 0.99 1.92
N SER A 33 -10.90 -0.27 1.53
CA SER A 33 -10.34 -0.63 0.22
C SER A 33 -11.13 0.01 -0.91
N ARG A 34 -12.47 0.04 -0.80
CA ARG A 34 -13.37 0.69 -1.76
C ARG A 34 -13.08 2.18 -1.96
N ASP A 35 -12.64 2.89 -0.93
CA ASP A 35 -12.38 4.33 -1.03
C ASP A 35 -11.06 4.61 -1.77
N ILE A 36 -10.02 3.79 -1.57
CA ILE A 36 -8.80 3.82 -2.39
C ILE A 36 -9.14 3.48 -3.85
N LEU A 37 -9.86 2.38 -4.05
CA LEU A 37 -10.09 1.80 -5.37
C LEU A 37 -11.06 2.63 -6.23
N SER A 38 -11.93 3.43 -5.60
CA SER A 38 -12.81 4.38 -6.30
C SER A 38 -12.17 5.76 -6.54
N GLY A 39 -10.91 5.95 -6.14
CA GLY A 39 -10.19 7.21 -6.33
C GLY A 39 -10.72 8.35 -5.47
N ARG A 40 -11.39 8.06 -4.34
CA ARG A 40 -11.77 9.14 -3.40
C ARG A 40 -10.51 9.75 -2.81
N ASN A 41 -10.42 11.07 -2.94
CA ASN A 41 -9.26 11.83 -2.52
C ASN A 41 -9.10 11.82 -1.00
N HIS A 42 -7.96 11.31 -0.54
CA HIS A 42 -7.59 11.23 0.87
C HIS A 42 -6.22 11.89 1.11
N GLY A 43 -6.01 13.10 0.58
CA GLY A 43 -4.77 13.86 0.83
C GLY A 43 -4.18 14.62 -0.37
N GLY A 44 -4.96 14.98 -1.39
CA GLY A 44 -4.47 15.87 -2.48
C GLY A 44 -3.76 15.17 -3.64
N VAL A 45 -3.84 13.84 -3.75
CA VAL A 45 -3.31 13.12 -4.92
C VAL A 45 -4.31 13.20 -6.07
N SER A 46 -4.09 14.17 -6.95
CA SER A 46 -4.89 14.37 -8.17
C SER A 46 -4.69 13.21 -9.15
N HIS A 47 -5.78 12.51 -9.47
CA HIS A 47 -5.90 11.52 -10.55
C HIS A 47 -4.99 10.29 -10.44
N CYS A 48 -5.57 9.16 -10.00
CA CYS A 48 -4.96 7.85 -10.23
C CYS A 48 -5.25 7.42 -11.68
N SER A 49 -4.20 7.04 -12.42
CA SER A 49 -4.37 6.52 -13.78
C SER A 49 -5.16 5.19 -13.75
N GLY A 50 -5.91 4.87 -14.81
CA GLY A 50 -6.60 3.56 -14.92
C GLY A 50 -5.65 2.37 -14.76
N ASN A 51 -4.40 2.51 -15.22
CA ASN A 51 -3.34 1.53 -15.01
C ASN A 51 -2.98 1.36 -13.52
N THR A 52 -2.99 2.45 -12.75
CA THR A 52 -2.78 2.41 -11.29
C THR A 52 -3.92 1.66 -10.61
N ILE A 53 -5.17 1.97 -10.94
CA ILE A 53 -6.34 1.30 -10.37
C ILE A 53 -6.28 -0.20 -10.64
N ASN A 54 -6.02 -0.59 -11.89
CA ASN A 54 -5.99 -2.01 -12.27
C ASN A 54 -4.84 -2.77 -11.64
N ARG A 55 -3.67 -2.15 -11.49
CA ARG A 55 -2.56 -2.74 -10.74
C ARG A 55 -2.93 -3.04 -9.29
N VAL A 56 -3.61 -2.12 -8.63
CA VAL A 56 -4.02 -2.30 -7.23
C VAL A 56 -5.11 -3.37 -7.12
N LEU A 57 -6.08 -3.39 -8.04
CA LEU A 57 -7.12 -4.43 -8.07
C LEU A 57 -6.54 -5.82 -8.29
N LEU A 58 -5.67 -5.99 -9.29
CA LEU A 58 -5.01 -7.27 -9.57
C LEU A 58 -4.16 -7.75 -8.39
N PHE A 59 -3.43 -6.84 -7.76
CA PHE A 59 -2.69 -7.14 -6.53
C PHE A 59 -3.62 -7.64 -5.43
N GLY A 60 -4.72 -6.92 -5.18
CA GLY A 60 -5.70 -7.29 -4.15
C GLY A 60 -6.37 -8.64 -4.42
N ILE A 61 -6.80 -8.89 -5.66
CA ILE A 61 -7.39 -10.17 -6.09
C ILE A 61 -6.42 -11.33 -5.86
N ASN A 62 -5.17 -11.20 -6.30
CA ASN A 62 -4.15 -12.23 -6.10
C ASN A 62 -3.92 -12.53 -4.62
N LEU A 63 -3.84 -11.49 -3.79
CA LEU A 63 -3.66 -11.63 -2.36
C LEU A 63 -4.85 -12.36 -1.72
N LEU A 64 -6.08 -11.92 -2.01
CA LEU A 64 -7.31 -12.49 -1.47
C LEU A 64 -7.51 -13.96 -1.85
N ASN A 65 -7.04 -14.33 -3.04
CA ASN A 65 -7.07 -15.70 -3.55
C ASN A 65 -5.93 -16.58 -3.00
N GLY A 66 -5.00 -16.02 -2.22
CA GLY A 66 -3.88 -16.77 -1.63
C GLY A 66 -2.71 -17.01 -2.57
N ASN A 67 -2.65 -16.30 -3.70
CA ASN A 67 -1.56 -16.40 -4.68
C ASN A 67 -0.29 -15.61 -4.26
N GLY A 68 -0.32 -14.97 -3.08
CA GLY A 68 0.79 -14.18 -2.56
C GLY A 68 0.84 -12.76 -3.14
N TYR A 69 2.01 -12.14 -3.03
CA TYR A 69 2.25 -10.77 -3.49
C TYR A 69 3.08 -10.77 -4.78
N GLU A 70 2.41 -10.80 -5.93
CA GLU A 70 3.10 -10.65 -7.21
C GLU A 70 2.76 -9.28 -7.82
N PHE A 71 3.81 -8.53 -8.16
CA PHE A 71 3.67 -7.22 -8.78
C PHE A 71 3.97 -7.33 -10.28
N LYS A 72 2.93 -7.21 -11.11
CA LYS A 72 3.04 -7.19 -12.58
C LYS A 72 2.70 -5.80 -13.13
N PRO A 73 3.51 -5.24 -14.06
CA PRO A 73 3.15 -4.00 -14.74
C PRO A 73 1.89 -4.21 -15.59
N VAL A 74 1.07 -3.17 -15.69
CA VAL A 74 -0.18 -3.19 -16.47
C VAL A 74 -0.17 -1.97 -17.40
N THR A 75 -0.48 -2.18 -18.67
CA THR A 75 -0.52 -1.14 -19.70
C THR A 75 -1.84 -1.18 -20.48
N ASN A 76 -2.21 -0.03 -21.08
CA ASN A 76 -3.32 0.13 -22.02
C ASN A 76 -4.70 -0.31 -21.52
N GLN A 77 -5.00 -0.08 -20.25
CA GLN A 77 -6.28 -0.48 -19.67
C GLN A 77 -7.40 0.49 -20.02
N THR A 78 -8.58 -0.07 -20.29
CA THR A 78 -9.82 0.66 -20.57
C THR A 78 -10.67 0.80 -19.30
N PRO A 79 -11.63 1.74 -19.27
CA PRO A 79 -12.58 1.83 -18.17
C PRO A 79 -13.42 0.57 -17.94
N ASP A 80 -13.66 -0.24 -18.97
CA ASP A 80 -14.42 -1.48 -18.83
C ASP A 80 -13.59 -2.59 -18.17
N ASP A 81 -12.27 -2.61 -18.39
CA ASP A 81 -11.36 -3.50 -17.66
C ASP A 81 -11.39 -3.22 -16.15
N VAL A 82 -11.46 -1.94 -15.77
CA VAL A 82 -11.59 -1.52 -14.36
C VAL A 82 -12.88 -2.07 -13.75
N LYS A 83 -14.01 -1.98 -14.46
CA LYS A 83 -15.30 -2.50 -13.98
C LYS A 83 -15.26 -4.01 -13.77
N ALA A 84 -14.71 -4.74 -14.74
CA ALA A 84 -14.58 -6.20 -14.63
C ALA A 84 -13.72 -6.58 -13.42
N LEU A 85 -12.60 -5.89 -13.21
CA LEU A 85 -11.73 -6.13 -12.05
C LEU A 85 -12.39 -5.75 -10.72
N LEU A 86 -13.25 -4.73 -10.68
CA LEU A 86 -14.03 -4.40 -9.47
C LEU A 86 -15.01 -5.52 -9.11
N GLU A 87 -15.72 -6.08 -10.10
CA GLU A 87 -16.62 -7.21 -9.87
C GLU A 87 -15.87 -8.47 -9.39
N GLU A 88 -14.68 -8.72 -9.95
CA GLU A 88 -13.83 -9.83 -9.52
C GLU A 88 -13.23 -9.61 -8.12
N PHE A 89 -12.89 -8.38 -7.79
CA PHE A 89 -12.44 -8.01 -6.46
C PHE A 89 -13.53 -8.24 -5.39
N ASP A 90 -14.78 -7.87 -5.68
CA ASP A 90 -15.92 -8.10 -4.78
C ASP A 90 -16.13 -9.61 -4.54
N LYS A 91 -16.05 -10.43 -5.60
CA LYS A 91 -16.11 -11.90 -5.49
C LYS A 91 -14.97 -12.46 -4.64
N SER A 92 -13.74 -12.03 -4.91
CA SER A 92 -12.54 -12.49 -4.18
C SER A 92 -12.58 -12.10 -2.71
N THR A 93 -13.15 -10.94 -2.39
CA THR A 93 -13.34 -10.50 -1.00
C THR A 93 -14.35 -11.38 -0.28
N ALA A 94 -15.47 -11.72 -0.91
CA ALA A 94 -16.51 -12.56 -0.32
C ALA A 94 -16.04 -14.02 -0.07
N THR A 95 -15.08 -14.50 -0.85
CA THR A 95 -14.56 -15.88 -0.75
C THR A 95 -13.22 -15.99 -0.02
N SER A 96 -12.60 -14.86 0.34
CA SER A 96 -11.27 -14.87 0.92
C SER A 96 -11.23 -15.60 2.27
N LYS A 97 -10.17 -16.37 2.47
CA LYS A 97 -9.86 -17.00 3.77
C LYS A 97 -8.97 -16.12 4.65
N LEU A 98 -8.60 -14.93 4.16
CA LEU A 98 -7.80 -14.00 4.94
C LEU A 98 -8.61 -13.45 6.12
N PRO A 99 -7.98 -13.26 7.29
CA PRO A 99 -8.68 -12.75 8.45
C PRO A 99 -9.09 -11.28 8.23
N GLU A 100 -10.36 -10.96 8.50
CA GLU A 100 -10.85 -9.57 8.47
C GLU A 100 -10.15 -8.66 9.49
N LYS A 101 -9.75 -9.25 10.63
CA LYS A 101 -9.01 -8.55 11.68
C LYS A 101 -7.52 -8.79 11.50
N THR A 102 -6.79 -7.70 11.35
CA THR A 102 -5.32 -7.72 11.29
C THR A 102 -4.74 -8.14 12.64
N ASN A 103 -3.80 -9.09 12.64
CA ASN A 103 -2.95 -9.39 13.79
C ASN A 103 -1.64 -8.58 13.65
N PRO A 104 -1.38 -7.57 14.50
CA PRO A 104 -0.19 -6.73 14.37
C PRO A 104 1.10 -7.38 14.86
N GLU A 105 1.03 -8.45 15.67
CA GLU A 105 2.20 -9.01 16.35
C GLU A 105 3.29 -9.50 15.39
N PRO A 106 3.00 -10.27 14.32
CA PRO A 106 4.05 -10.73 13.40
C PRO A 106 4.81 -9.58 12.72
N PHE A 107 4.13 -8.47 12.45
CA PHE A 107 4.77 -7.29 11.86
C PHE A 107 5.62 -6.54 12.88
N ARG A 108 5.17 -6.46 14.14
CA ARG A 108 5.95 -5.86 15.24
C ARG A 108 7.23 -6.65 15.49
N GLU A 109 7.15 -7.99 15.53
CA GLU A 109 8.31 -8.87 15.68
C GLU A 109 9.30 -8.67 14.54
N TYR A 110 8.84 -8.65 13.29
CA TYR A 110 9.69 -8.37 12.14
C TYR A 110 10.43 -7.02 12.25
N LEU A 111 9.72 -5.95 12.64
CA LEU A 111 10.34 -4.63 12.81
C LEU A 111 11.37 -4.62 13.95
N LEU A 112 11.09 -5.33 15.04
CA LEU A 112 12.02 -5.50 16.14
C LEU A 112 13.28 -6.23 15.68
N ASP A 113 13.13 -7.34 14.95
CA ASP A 113 14.26 -8.11 14.41
C ASP A 113 15.10 -7.32 13.41
N LEU A 114 14.46 -6.51 12.56
CA LEU A 114 15.15 -5.60 11.68
C LEU A 114 15.98 -4.59 12.49
N ARG A 115 15.38 -3.99 13.52
CA ARG A 115 16.06 -3.01 14.36
C ARG A 115 17.24 -3.61 15.12
N MET A 116 17.10 -4.82 15.63
CA MET A 116 18.19 -5.53 16.32
C MET A 116 19.34 -5.87 15.38
N ARG A 117 19.05 -6.24 14.12
CA ARG A 117 20.08 -6.45 13.09
C ARG A 117 20.87 -5.19 12.79
N GLU A 118 20.17 -4.08 12.53
CA GLU A 118 20.83 -2.78 12.28
C GLU A 118 21.74 -2.38 13.44
N LEU A 119 21.27 -2.50 14.68
CA LEU A 119 22.07 -2.16 15.87
C LEU A 119 23.32 -3.04 16.01
N ASN A 120 23.22 -4.33 15.68
CA ASN A 120 24.36 -5.24 15.74
C ASN A 120 25.37 -5.03 14.61
N GLU A 121 24.96 -4.51 13.46
CA GLU A 121 25.87 -4.13 12.36
C GLU A 121 26.60 -2.81 12.61
N THR A 122 26.20 -2.04 13.62
CA THR A 122 26.79 -0.73 13.96
C THR A 122 27.80 -0.79 15.12
N LEU A 123 28.06 -1.97 15.69
CA LEU A 123 29.03 -2.24 16.78
C LEU A 123 30.25 -3.00 16.26
#